data_AF-A0A399EGQ9-F1
#
_entry.id   AF-A0A399EGQ9-F1
#
_cell.length_a   1.000
_cell.length_b   1.000
_cell.length_c   1.000
_cell.angle_alpha   90.00
_cell.angle_beta   90.00
_cell.angle_gamma   90.00
#
_symmetry.space_group_name_H-M   'P 1'
#
loop_
_entity.id
_entity.type
_entity.pdbx_description
1 polymer ?
#
loop_
_entity_poly.entity_id
_entity_poly.type
_entity_poly.pdbx_seq_one_letter_code
_entity_poly.pdbx_strand_id
1 'polypeptide(L)'
;MVRAKVENLGLEPNSGSVIVLLRAENGPILPIVIGHLEAQHILAAFSEEKPPRPLLPDLFASVLDLLSIKLHRVEIIELKEGTFYARLMLEQRGVEYEVDARPSDSLALALRTGAEILVAEEVLKQAGVDEFKMPGGSTAQA
;
A
#
# COMPACT_ATOMS: atom_id res chain seq x y z
N MET A 1 -10.59 -10.67 -6.99
CA MET A 1 -9.51 -9.92 -6.28
C MET A 1 -8.21 -10.65 -6.56
N VAL A 2 -7.16 -9.94 -6.93
CA VAL A 2 -5.85 -10.52 -7.26
C VAL A 2 -4.84 -10.10 -6.20
N ARG A 3 -4.00 -11.03 -5.73
CA ARG A 3 -2.93 -10.72 -4.79
C ARG A 3 -1.90 -9.82 -5.48
N ALA A 4 -1.38 -8.86 -4.74
CA ALA A 4 -0.34 -7.95 -5.19
C ALA A 4 0.78 -7.82 -4.16
N LYS A 5 1.91 -7.26 -4.60
CA LYS A 5 3.01 -6.86 -3.74
C LYS A 5 3.52 -5.48 -4.15
N VAL A 6 4.06 -4.73 -3.20
CA VAL A 6 4.83 -3.53 -3.50
C VAL A 6 6.10 -3.97 -4.24
N GLU A 7 6.21 -3.59 -5.51
CA GLU A 7 7.35 -3.95 -6.38
C GLU A 7 8.45 -2.89 -6.31
N ASN A 8 8.07 -1.60 -6.35
CA ASN A 8 9.03 -0.50 -6.33
C ASN A 8 8.37 0.82 -5.91
N LEU A 9 9.19 1.82 -5.55
CA LEU A 9 8.80 3.20 -5.33
C LEU A 9 9.72 4.14 -6.13
N GLY A 10 9.16 5.18 -6.73
CA GLY A 10 9.90 6.14 -7.53
C GLY A 10 9.40 7.56 -7.31
N LEU A 11 10.31 8.53 -7.36
CA LEU A 11 9.94 9.94 -7.25
C LEU A 11 9.32 10.41 -8.57
N GLU A 12 8.22 11.16 -8.48
CA GLU A 12 7.70 11.87 -9.63
C GLU A 12 8.49 13.20 -9.80
N PRO A 13 9.14 13.41 -10.96
CA PRO A 13 9.90 14.63 -11.20
C PRO A 13 8.99 15.86 -11.11
N ASN A 14 9.43 16.88 -10.37
CA ASN A 14 8.82 18.21 -10.28
C ASN A 14 7.54 18.37 -9.44
N SER A 15 6.93 17.29 -8.92
CA SER A 15 5.72 17.40 -8.08
C SER A 15 5.98 17.16 -6.59
N GLY A 16 7.09 16.47 -6.24
CA GLY A 16 7.34 16.00 -4.87
C GLY A 16 6.48 14.79 -4.47
N SER A 17 5.63 14.29 -5.37
CA SER A 17 4.85 13.07 -5.19
C SER A 17 5.71 11.83 -5.44
N VAL A 18 5.24 10.68 -4.95
CA VAL A 18 5.90 9.39 -5.11
C VAL A 18 4.94 8.42 -5.79
N ILE A 19 5.46 7.64 -6.72
CA ILE A 19 4.74 6.58 -7.42
C ILE A 19 5.09 5.26 -6.74
N VAL A 20 4.09 4.57 -6.21
CA VAL A 20 4.19 3.21 -5.70
C VAL A 20 3.72 2.25 -6.79
N LEU A 21 4.54 1.26 -7.12
CA LEU A 21 4.18 0.22 -8.08
C LEU A 21 3.73 -1.04 -7.34
N LEU A 22 2.48 -1.43 -7.54
CA LEU A 22 1.95 -2.71 -7.06
C LEU A 22 1.95 -3.73 -8.19
N ARG A 23 2.69 -4.82 -8.03
CA ARG A 23 2.68 -5.93 -8.98
C ARG A 23 1.58 -6.92 -8.60
N ALA A 24 0.58 -7.09 -9.45
CA ALA A 24 -0.37 -8.18 -9.34
C ALA A 24 0.31 -9.53 -9.65
N GLU A 25 -0.07 -10.58 -8.93
CA GLU A 25 0.45 -11.94 -9.13
C GLU A 25 0.10 -12.43 -10.54
N ASN A 26 1.12 -12.71 -11.35
CA ASN A 26 1.00 -13.07 -12.77
C ASN A 26 0.19 -12.05 -13.60
N GLY A 27 0.24 -10.77 -13.23
CA GLY A 27 -0.59 -9.74 -13.83
C GLY A 27 0.09 -8.36 -13.97
N PRO A 28 -0.72 -7.32 -14.27
CA PRO A 28 -0.21 -5.98 -14.54
C PRO A 28 0.34 -5.30 -13.27
N ILE A 29 1.07 -4.21 -13.50
CA ILE A 29 1.48 -3.24 -12.48
C ILE A 29 0.35 -2.24 -12.29
N LEU A 30 0.00 -1.95 -11.04
CA LEU A 30 -0.85 -0.82 -10.70
C LEU A 30 0.02 0.32 -10.12
N PRO A 31 0.26 1.41 -10.87
CA PRO A 31 0.92 2.59 -10.35
C PRO A 31 -0.05 3.44 -9.52
N ILE A 32 0.35 3.83 -8.31
CA ILE A 32 -0.43 4.68 -7.42
C ILE A 32 0.43 5.88 -7.01
N VAL A 33 -0.06 7.09 -7.30
CA VAL A 33 0.59 8.34 -6.87
C VAL A 33 0.16 8.67 -5.45
N ILE A 34 1.12 8.93 -4.58
CA ILE A 34 0.91 9.32 -3.18
C ILE A 34 1.77 10.53 -2.84
N GLY A 35 1.43 11.21 -1.75
CA GLY A 35 2.21 12.33 -1.25
C GLY A 35 3.51 11.89 -0.60
N HIS A 36 4.44 12.84 -0.47
CA HIS A 36 5.77 12.61 0.09
C HIS A 36 5.76 11.99 1.50
N LEU A 37 4.91 12.50 2.40
CA LEU A 37 4.84 12.03 3.78
C LEU A 37 4.32 10.59 3.87
N GLU A 38 3.33 10.24 3.05
CA GLU A 38 2.84 8.86 2.96
C GLU A 38 3.91 7.92 2.41
N ALA A 39 4.67 8.37 1.42
CA ALA A 39 5.74 7.59 0.84
C ALA A 39 6.84 7.27 1.86
N GLN A 40 7.19 8.20 2.75
CA GLN A 40 8.15 7.93 3.84
C GLN A 40 7.70 6.78 4.74
N HIS A 41 6.40 6.71 5.05
CA HIS A 41 5.85 5.61 5.84
C HIS A 41 5.98 4.24 5.14
N ILE A 42 5.76 4.20 3.83
CA ILE A 42 5.90 2.98 3.02
C ILE A 42 7.37 2.61 2.86
N LEU A 43 8.24 3.57 2.51
CA LEU A 43 9.69 3.39 2.36
C LEU A 43 10.32 2.80 3.63
N ALA A 44 10.01 3.36 4.81
CA ALA A 44 10.55 2.86 6.06
C ALA A 44 10.24 1.36 6.29
N ALA A 45 9.02 0.91 5.95
CA ALA A 45 8.67 -0.50 6.06
C ALA A 45 9.20 -1.35 4.92
N PHE A 46 9.24 -0.80 3.70
CA PHE A 46 9.74 -1.50 2.51
C PHE A 46 11.25 -1.76 2.57
N SER A 47 12.02 -0.82 3.11
CA SER A 47 13.46 -0.95 3.35
C SER A 47 13.79 -1.69 4.65
N GLU A 48 12.78 -2.21 5.37
CA GLU A 48 12.92 -2.86 6.68
C GLU A 48 13.68 -2.00 7.73
N GLU A 49 13.64 -0.68 7.57
CA GLU A 49 14.31 0.26 8.46
C GLU A 49 13.49 0.43 9.74
N LYS A 50 14.14 0.29 10.90
CA LYS A 50 13.51 0.54 12.20
C LYS A 50 13.82 1.95 12.68
N PRO A 51 12.85 2.88 12.64
CA PRO A 51 13.07 4.23 13.14
C PRO A 51 13.29 4.21 14.67
N PRO A 52 14.02 5.20 15.22
CA PRO A 52 14.30 5.27 16.66
C PRO A 52 13.04 5.45 17.53
N ARG A 53 11.94 5.94 16.93
CA ARG A 53 10.62 6.03 17.54
C ARG A 53 9.57 5.54 16.54
N PRO A 54 8.45 4.94 17.02
CA PRO A 54 7.38 4.48 16.15
C PRO A 54 6.81 5.62 15.29
N LEU A 55 6.65 5.38 13.99
CA LEU A 55 5.87 6.24 13.10
C LEU A 55 4.38 5.95 13.28
N LEU A 56 3.52 6.73 12.63
CA LEU A 56 2.07 6.58 12.79
C LEU A 56 1.56 5.17 12.44
N PRO A 57 2.01 4.51 11.33
CA PRO A 57 1.59 3.14 11.06
C PRO A 57 2.14 2.12 12.05
N ASP A 58 3.32 2.35 12.64
CA ASP A 58 3.88 1.50 13.70
C ASP A 58 3.04 1.58 14.98
N LEU A 59 2.63 2.81 15.35
CA LEU A 59 1.73 3.04 16.46
C LEU A 59 0.39 2.34 16.24
N PHE A 60 -0.18 2.45 15.04
CA PHE A 60 -1.46 1.83 14.73
C PHE A 60 -1.39 0.30 14.76
N ALA A 61 -0.33 -0.30 14.18
CA ALA A 61 -0.07 -1.73 14.28
C ALA A 61 0.04 -2.19 15.75
N SER A 62 0.76 -1.44 16.59
CA SER A 62 0.89 -1.73 18.02
C SER A 62 -0.44 -1.66 18.77
N VAL A 63 -1.33 -0.74 18.39
CA VAL A 63 -2.69 -0.64 18.96
C VAL A 63 -3.54 -1.84 18.55
N LEU A 64 -3.50 -2.24 17.28
CA LEU A 64 -4.19 -3.44 16.80
C LEU A 64 -3.73 -4.68 17.56
N ASP A 65 -2.41 -4.87 17.70
CA ASP A 65 -1.82 -5.97 18.44
C ASP A 65 -2.25 -5.98 19.92
N LEU A 66 -2.19 -4.83 20.59
CA LEU A 66 -2.63 -4.67 21.98
C LEU A 66 -4.09 -5.07 22.18
N LEU A 67 -4.95 -4.76 21.21
CA LEU A 67 -6.37 -5.09 21.22
C LEU A 67 -6.67 -6.50 20.69
N SER A 68 -5.64 -7.27 20.33
CA SER A 68 -5.76 -8.60 19.71
C SER A 68 -6.63 -8.57 18.44
N ILE A 69 -6.47 -7.51 17.64
CA ILE A 69 -7.10 -7.34 16.33
C ILE A 69 -6.04 -7.64 15.27
N LYS A 70 -6.34 -8.57 14.37
CA LYS A 70 -5.44 -8.93 13.28
C LYS A 70 -5.85 -8.21 12.00
N LEU A 71 -4.90 -7.57 11.32
CA LEU A 71 -5.09 -7.15 9.93
C LEU A 71 -4.80 -8.34 9.01
N HIS A 72 -5.84 -8.89 8.37
CA HIS A 72 -5.69 -10.07 7.49
C HIS A 72 -5.17 -9.67 6.13
N ARG A 73 -5.81 -8.65 5.56
CA ARG A 73 -5.57 -8.19 4.21
C ARG A 73 -5.99 -6.73 4.09
N VAL A 74 -5.38 -6.06 3.13
CA VAL A 74 -5.81 -4.76 2.63
C VAL A 74 -6.30 -4.94 1.21
N GLU A 75 -7.34 -4.20 0.86
CA GLU A 75 -8.02 -4.36 -0.40
C GLU A 75 -8.12 -3.01 -1.11
N ILE A 76 -7.54 -2.88 -2.30
CA ILE A 76 -7.75 -1.73 -3.19
C ILE A 76 -8.95 -2.05 -4.07
N ILE A 77 -10.07 -1.37 -3.82
CA ILE A 77 -11.40 -1.83 -4.25
C ILE A 77 -11.97 -1.04 -5.42
N GLU A 78 -11.63 0.25 -5.55
CA GLU A 78 -12.26 1.13 -6.54
C GLU A 78 -11.27 2.21 -7.00
N LEU A 79 -11.42 2.65 -8.26
CA LEU A 79 -10.81 3.86 -8.80
C LEU A 79 -11.92 4.77 -9.35
N LYS A 80 -12.18 5.86 -8.64
CA LYS A 80 -13.23 6.82 -9.01
C LYS A 80 -12.64 8.20 -9.17
N GLU A 81 -12.85 8.80 -10.34
CA GLU A 81 -12.39 10.17 -10.66
C GLU A 81 -10.88 10.37 -10.37
N GLY A 82 -10.06 9.34 -10.68
CA GLY A 82 -8.62 9.36 -10.42
C GLY A 82 -8.20 9.11 -8.98
N THR A 83 -9.15 8.86 -8.07
CA THR A 83 -8.91 8.55 -6.66
C THR A 83 -9.10 7.07 -6.39
N PHE A 84 -8.06 6.42 -5.86
CA PHE A 84 -8.13 5.03 -5.42
C PHE A 84 -8.71 4.93 -4.01
N TYR A 85 -9.59 3.96 -3.80
CA TYR A 85 -10.17 3.62 -2.51
C TYR A 85 -9.65 2.27 -2.04
N ALA A 86 -9.39 2.16 -0.75
CA ALA A 86 -8.97 0.92 -0.12
C ALA A 86 -9.73 0.66 1.18
N ARG A 87 -9.60 -0.56 1.68
CA ARG A 87 -10.13 -0.94 2.99
C ARG A 87 -9.19 -1.89 3.71
N LEU A 88 -9.21 -1.79 5.03
CA LEU A 88 -8.57 -2.74 5.94
C LEU A 88 -9.57 -3.82 6.30
N MET A 89 -9.20 -5.07 6.11
CA MET A 89 -9.99 -6.22 6.57
C MET A 89 -9.38 -6.73 7.88
N LEU A 90 -10.01 -6.35 8.98
CA LEU A 90 -9.59 -6.68 10.34
C LEU A 90 -10.38 -7.89 10.86
N GLU A 91 -9.78 -8.69 11.73
CA GLU A 91 -10.47 -9.76 12.46
C GLU A 91 -10.23 -9.60 13.96
N GLN A 92 -11.28 -9.77 14.75
CA GLN A 92 -11.17 -9.92 16.20
C GLN A 92 -12.09 -11.04 16.66
N ARG A 93 -11.52 -12.09 17.24
CA ARG A 93 -12.26 -13.25 17.80
C ARG A 93 -13.21 -13.89 16.76
N GLY A 94 -12.76 -14.02 15.52
CA GLY A 94 -13.55 -14.59 14.42
C GLY A 94 -14.62 -13.66 13.83
N VAL A 95 -14.70 -12.41 14.27
CA VAL A 95 -15.56 -11.38 13.66
C VAL A 95 -14.71 -10.54 12.73
N GLU A 96 -15.10 -10.44 11.46
CA GLU A 96 -14.48 -9.56 10.49
C GLU A 96 -15.05 -8.13 10.59
N TYR A 97 -14.16 -7.14 10.50
CA TYR A 97 -14.48 -5.72 10.44
C TYR A 97 -13.84 -5.10 9.20
N GLU A 98 -14.55 -4.15 8.62
CA GLU A 98 -14.09 -3.38 7.48
C GLU A 98 -13.88 -1.92 7.92
N VAL A 99 -12.74 -1.35 7.55
CA VAL A 99 -12.41 0.05 7.80
C VAL A 99 -11.98 0.70 6.50
N ASP A 100 -12.68 1.76 6.10
CA ASP A 100 -12.28 2.60 4.96
C ASP A 100 -10.88 3.19 5.18
N ALA A 101 -10.06 3.15 4.15
CA ALA A 101 -8.67 3.60 4.22
C ALA A 101 -8.15 4.08 2.87
N ARG A 102 -7.16 4.98 2.90
CA ARG A 102 -6.41 5.31 1.69
C ARG A 102 -5.48 4.15 1.32
N PRO A 103 -5.15 3.96 0.03
CA PRO A 103 -4.17 2.97 -0.39
C PRO A 103 -2.81 3.17 0.29
N SER A 104 -2.36 4.41 0.47
CA SER A 104 -1.09 4.72 1.14
C SER A 104 -0.99 4.15 2.56
N ASP A 105 -2.01 4.42 3.38
CA ASP A 105 -2.07 3.94 4.77
C ASP A 105 -2.20 2.42 4.81
N SER A 106 -3.00 1.86 3.90
CA SER A 106 -3.21 0.42 3.75
C SER A 106 -1.91 -0.32 3.43
N LEU A 107 -1.14 0.19 2.46
CA LEU A 107 0.14 -0.40 2.07
C LEU A 107 1.19 -0.28 3.19
N ALA A 108 1.25 0.87 3.87
CA ALA A 108 2.17 1.07 4.99
C ALA A 108 1.89 0.11 6.16
N LEU A 109 0.63 -0.22 6.42
CA LEU A 109 0.23 -1.20 7.43
C LEU A 109 0.45 -2.64 6.98
N ALA A 110 0.14 -2.96 5.72
CA ALA A 110 0.33 -4.31 5.18
C ALA A 110 1.80 -4.74 5.24
N LEU A 111 2.73 -3.84 4.87
CA LEU A 111 4.17 -4.11 4.95
C LEU A 111 4.66 -4.35 6.38
N ARG A 112 4.06 -3.70 7.38
CA ARG A 112 4.45 -3.85 8.81
C ARG A 112 3.87 -5.09 9.47
N THR A 113 2.64 -5.42 9.12
CA THR A 113 1.87 -6.51 9.74
C THR A 113 2.02 -7.84 8.98
N GLY A 114 2.55 -7.80 7.75
CA GLY A 114 2.56 -8.94 6.85
C GLY A 114 1.19 -9.28 6.27
N ALA A 115 0.21 -8.38 6.37
CA ALA A 115 -1.11 -8.57 5.79
C ALA A 115 -1.05 -8.66 4.26
N GLU A 116 -1.95 -9.45 3.68
CA GLU A 116 -2.01 -9.59 2.22
C GLU A 116 -2.46 -8.30 1.54
N ILE A 117 -1.86 -7.96 0.41
CA ILE A 117 -2.34 -6.85 -0.43
C ILE A 117 -3.15 -7.46 -1.56
N LEU A 118 -4.42 -7.08 -1.67
CA LEU A 118 -5.30 -7.51 -2.75
C LEU A 118 -5.80 -6.31 -3.55
N VAL A 119 -5.98 -6.50 -4.85
CA VAL A 119 -6.49 -5.48 -5.77
C VAL A 119 -7.71 -6.03 -6.52
N ALA A 120 -8.75 -5.21 -6.65
CA ALA A 120 -9.91 -5.55 -7.46
C ALA A 120 -9.52 -5.68 -8.94
N GLU A 121 -10.08 -6.68 -9.61
CA GLU A 121 -9.80 -6.94 -11.03
C GLU A 121 -10.22 -5.76 -11.90
N GLU A 122 -11.33 -5.10 -11.58
CA GLU A 122 -11.78 -3.91 -12.29
C GLU A 122 -10.80 -2.74 -12.13
N VAL A 123 -10.18 -2.58 -10.96
CA VAL A 123 -9.11 -1.58 -10.75
C VAL A 123 -7.89 -1.90 -11.62
N LEU A 124 -7.49 -3.17 -11.70
CA LEU A 124 -6.40 -3.61 -12.58
C LEU A 124 -6.74 -3.43 -14.06
N LYS A 125 -7.99 -3.66 -14.47
CA LYS A 125 -8.43 -3.41 -15.86
C LYS A 125 -8.43 -1.92 -16.21
N GLN A 126 -8.80 -1.06 -15.26
CA GLN A 126 -8.94 0.37 -15.48
C GLN A 126 -7.59 1.10 -15.47
N ALA A 127 -6.66 0.71 -14.60
CA ALA A 127 -5.41 1.43 -14.36
C ALA A 127 -4.15 0.56 -14.34
N GLY A 128 -4.27 -0.75 -14.52
CA GLY A 128 -3.12 -1.65 -14.62
C GLY A 128 -2.38 -1.50 -15.96
N VAL A 129 -1.07 -1.65 -15.92
CA VAL A 129 -0.18 -1.59 -17.09
C VAL A 129 0.80 -2.76 -17.11
N ASP A 130 1.16 -3.28 -18.28
CA ASP A 130 2.10 -4.42 -18.37
C ASP A 130 3.53 -4.01 -18.00
N GLU A 131 3.96 -2.85 -18.50
CA GLU A 131 5.23 -2.22 -18.20
C GLU A 131 5.03 -0.79 -17.72
N PHE A 132 5.75 -0.39 -16.67
CA PHE A 132 5.77 0.98 -16.19
C PHE A 132 7.21 1.50 -16.19
N LYS A 133 7.46 2.57 -16.95
CA LYS A 133 8.75 3.26 -16.96
C LYS A 133 8.69 4.43 -15.98
N MET A 134 9.48 4.34 -14.92
CA MET A 134 9.58 5.43 -13.93
C MET A 134 10.05 6.71 -14.61
N PRO A 135 9.35 7.85 -14.42
CA PRO A 135 9.80 9.12 -14.93
C PRO A 135 11.10 9.53 -14.22
N GLY A 136 12.13 9.87 -15.00
CA GLY A 136 13.42 10.36 -14.47
C GLY A 136 14.48 9.30 -14.10
N GLY A 137 14.23 8.01 -14.31
CA GLY A 137 15.25 6.95 -14.19
C GLY A 137 15.82 6.68 -12.78
N SER A 138 15.32 7.36 -11.75
CA SER A 138 15.76 7.17 -10.36
C SER A 138 14.78 6.24 -9.63
N THR A 139 15.15 4.98 -9.52
CA THR A 139 14.58 4.07 -8.51
C THR A 139 15.14 4.46 -7.16
N ALA A 140 14.29 4.63 -6.15
CA ALA A 140 14.78 4.62 -4.77
C ALA A 140 15.26 3.19 -4.49
N GLN A 141 16.56 2.95 -4.63
CA GLN A 141 17.16 1.68 -4.25
C GLN A 141 17.13 1.62 -2.73
N ALA A 142 16.48 0.57 -2.21
CA ALA A 142 16.53 0.19 -0.80
C ALA A 142 17.97 -0.18 -0.39
#